data_AF-A0A1G5SJ56-F1
#
_entry.id   AF-A0A1G5SJ56-F1
#
_cell.length_a   1.000
_cell.length_b   1.000
_cell.length_c   1.000
_cell.angle_alpha   90.00
_cell.angle_beta   90.00
_cell.angle_gamma   90.00
#
_symmetry.space_group_name_H-M   'P 1'
#
loop_
_entity.id
_entity.type
_entity.pdbx_description
1 polymer ?
#
loop_
_entity_poly.entity_id
_entity_poly.type
_entity_poly.pdbx_seq_one_letter_code
_entity_poly.pdbx_strand_id
1 'polypeptide(L)'
;MNAWLLTWEWTSTEPTEKIAAILSSRRSDSAIADLMELLVLRSRYPAKEVAYYANRKREMVYKAQTPLGINGVPHGERILCGHDPWLYGRKVRDLKVTVDEASDEEIITWREPNDFKWADDSKSSIVVATEGAVKQWRRPNKPLSKDVWAWEV
;
A
#
# COMPACT_ATOMS: atom_id res chain seq x y z
N MET A 1 12.17 11.52 -0.37
CA MET A 1 11.61 11.54 1.00
C MET A 1 11.21 10.13 1.44
N ASN A 2 11.04 9.88 2.74
CA ASN A 2 10.47 8.61 3.22
C ASN A 2 8.96 8.75 3.41
N ALA A 3 8.19 7.77 2.96
CA ALA A 3 6.73 7.80 3.00
C ALA A 3 6.14 6.40 3.12
N TRP A 4 4.89 6.32 3.58
CA TRP A 4 4.06 5.16 3.33
C TRP A 4 3.47 5.28 1.92
N LEU A 5 3.72 4.26 1.10
CA LEU A 5 3.16 4.13 -0.24
C LEU A 5 2.17 2.97 -0.24
N LEU A 6 0.93 3.27 -0.62
CA LEU A 6 -0.17 2.32 -0.73
C LEU A 6 -0.48 2.11 -2.20
N THR A 7 -0.34 0.89 -2.68
CA THR A 7 -0.66 0.52 -4.07
C THR A 7 -1.74 -0.54 -4.13
N TRP A 8 -2.62 -0.45 -5.14
CA TRP A 8 -3.47 -1.55 -5.56
C TRP A 8 -2.61 -2.53 -6.37
N GLU A 9 -2.66 -3.81 -6.00
CA GLU A 9 -2.01 -4.92 -6.69
C GLU A 9 -3.06 -5.98 -7.05
N TRP A 10 -2.87 -6.62 -8.20
CA TRP A 10 -3.85 -7.49 -8.85
C TRP A 10 -3.11 -8.72 -9.37
N THR A 11 -3.78 -9.87 -9.42
CA THR A 11 -3.15 -11.08 -9.99
C THR A 11 -3.14 -11.09 -11.52
N SER A 12 -4.13 -10.44 -12.14
CA SER A 12 -4.47 -10.64 -13.55
C SER A 12 -4.03 -9.51 -14.48
N THR A 13 -4.11 -8.25 -14.04
CA THR A 13 -3.77 -7.09 -14.87
C THR A 13 -3.37 -5.91 -14.00
N GLU A 14 -2.39 -5.12 -14.43
CA GLU A 14 -1.96 -3.96 -13.68
C GLU A 14 -3.05 -2.88 -13.64
N PRO A 15 -3.45 -2.37 -12.46
CA PRO A 15 -4.52 -1.39 -12.36
C PRO A 15 -4.14 -0.07 -13.02
N THR A 16 -5.12 0.55 -13.69
CA THR A 16 -4.94 1.88 -14.30
C THR A 16 -4.56 2.94 -13.27
N GLU A 17 -5.12 2.88 -12.06
CA GLU A 17 -4.74 3.72 -10.93
C GLU A 17 -4.07 2.87 -9.85
N LYS A 18 -2.75 2.68 -9.99
CA LYS A 18 -1.98 1.85 -9.08
C LYS A 18 -1.82 2.45 -7.69
N ILE A 19 -1.63 3.76 -7.57
CA ILE A 19 -1.37 4.41 -6.28
C ILE A 19 -2.69 4.76 -5.59
N ALA A 20 -2.95 4.13 -4.45
CA ALA A 20 -4.12 4.39 -3.63
C ALA A 20 -3.92 5.61 -2.72
N ALA A 21 -2.72 5.75 -2.12
CA ALA A 21 -2.37 6.89 -1.28
C ALA A 21 -0.87 6.99 -1.01
N ILE A 22 -0.43 8.20 -0.69
CA ILE A 22 0.91 8.53 -0.19
C ILE A 22 0.74 9.21 1.17
N LEU A 23 1.40 8.71 2.20
CA LEU A 23 1.21 9.18 3.58
C LEU A 23 2.55 9.41 4.29
N SER A 24 2.51 10.20 5.36
CA SER A 24 3.68 10.46 6.20
C SER A 24 4.26 9.16 6.77
N SER A 25 5.58 8.98 6.62
CA SER A 25 6.35 7.86 7.19
C SER A 25 6.33 7.78 8.72
N ARG A 26 5.81 8.80 9.41
CA ARG A 26 5.68 8.81 10.87
C ARG A 26 4.46 8.05 11.39
N ARG A 27 3.53 7.64 10.52
CA ARG A 27 2.38 6.82 10.92
C ARG A 27 2.82 5.40 11.28
N SER A 28 2.19 4.85 12.32
CA SER A 28 2.40 3.47 12.75
C SER A 28 1.76 2.48 11.80
N ASP A 29 2.24 1.23 11.82
CA ASP A 29 1.67 0.12 11.06
C ASP A 29 0.17 -0.05 11.34
N SER A 30 -0.24 0.03 12.62
CA SER A 30 -1.66 -0.06 13.01
C SER A 30 -2.53 1.02 12.39
N ALA A 31 -2.06 2.27 12.35
CA ALA A 31 -2.80 3.38 11.76
C ALA A 31 -2.93 3.24 10.22
N ILE A 32 -1.92 2.64 9.58
CA ILE A 32 -1.97 2.36 8.14
C ILE A 32 -2.86 1.14 7.85
N ALA A 33 -2.80 0.10 8.66
CA ALA A 33 -3.68 -1.07 8.58
C ALA A 33 -5.16 -0.66 8.63
N ASP A 34 -5.54 0.17 9.60
CA ASP A 34 -6.92 0.66 9.75
C ASP A 34 -7.38 1.45 8.53
N LEU A 35 -6.50 2.28 7.98
CA LEU A 35 -6.79 3.04 6.76
C LEU A 35 -6.93 2.13 5.53
N MET A 36 -6.07 1.14 5.38
CA MET A 36 -6.14 0.17 4.28
C MET A 36 -7.44 -0.62 4.31
N GLU A 37 -7.85 -1.06 5.49
CA GLU A 37 -9.13 -1.76 5.67
C GLU A 37 -10.31 -0.87 5.26
N LEU A 38 -10.31 0.40 5.66
CA LEU A 38 -11.31 1.37 5.23
C LEU A 38 -11.33 1.56 3.71
N LEU A 39 -10.16 1.68 3.08
CA LEU A 39 -10.04 1.84 1.62
C LEU A 39 -10.59 0.62 0.86
N VAL A 40 -10.29 -0.60 1.33
CA VAL A 40 -10.85 -1.84 0.77
C VAL A 40 -12.35 -1.91 0.99
N LEU A 41 -12.84 -1.53 2.17
CA LEU A 41 -14.27 -1.57 2.46
C LEU A 41 -15.04 -0.62 1.53
N ARG A 42 -14.56 0.62 1.41
CA ARG A 42 -15.16 1.66 0.58
C ARG A 42 -15.13 1.33 -0.92
N SER A 43 -14.10 0.62 -1.40
CA SER A 43 -13.98 0.30 -2.83
C SER A 43 -14.81 -0.90 -3.27
N ARG A 44 -15.21 -1.79 -2.34
CA ARG A 44 -15.84 -3.07 -2.68
C ARG A 44 -17.30 -3.19 -2.24
N TYR A 45 -17.68 -2.55 -1.14
CA TYR A 45 -18.93 -2.85 -0.47
C TYR A 45 -19.89 -1.66 -0.45
N PRO A 46 -21.21 -1.91 -0.49
CA PRO A 46 -22.20 -0.86 -0.34
C PRO A 46 -22.18 -0.29 1.08
N ALA A 47 -22.72 0.92 1.26
CA ALA A 47 -22.76 1.63 2.54
C ALA A 47 -23.33 0.80 3.70
N LYS A 48 -24.33 -0.07 3.43
CA LYS A 48 -24.90 -0.99 4.43
C LYS A 48 -23.85 -1.94 5.01
N GLU A 49 -23.02 -2.52 4.16
CA GLU A 49 -21.97 -3.46 4.58
C GLU A 49 -20.81 -2.72 5.24
N VAL A 50 -20.42 -1.56 4.71
CA VAL A 50 -19.43 -0.69 5.36
C VAL A 50 -19.89 -0.32 6.78
N ALA A 51 -21.16 0.05 6.97
CA ALA A 51 -21.73 0.33 8.28
C ALA A 51 -21.78 -0.91 9.19
N TYR A 52 -22.04 -2.09 8.63
CA TYR A 52 -22.00 -3.35 9.37
C TYR A 52 -20.60 -3.63 9.94
N TYR A 53 -19.56 -3.48 9.11
CA TYR A 53 -18.17 -3.73 9.50
C TYR A 53 -17.55 -2.63 10.35
N ALA A 54 -18.03 -1.38 10.26
CA ALA A 54 -17.51 -0.25 11.03
C ALA A 54 -17.48 -0.53 12.55
N ASN A 55 -18.48 -1.25 13.06
CA ASN A 55 -18.55 -1.65 14.48
C ASN A 55 -18.22 -3.13 14.71
N ARG A 56 -17.85 -3.87 13.66
CA ARG A 56 -17.59 -5.32 13.67
C ARG A 56 -16.30 -5.65 12.93
N LYS A 57 -15.23 -4.92 13.26
CA LYS A 57 -13.90 -5.13 12.67
C LYS A 57 -13.45 -6.60 12.74
N ARG A 58 -13.83 -7.34 13.79
CA ARG A 58 -13.52 -8.76 13.94
C ARG A 58 -14.18 -9.66 12.88
N GLU A 59 -15.31 -9.26 12.32
CA GLU A 59 -16.04 -10.02 11.29
C GLU A 59 -15.59 -9.67 9.88
N MET A 60 -14.71 -8.68 9.72
CA MET A 60 -14.21 -8.30 8.40
C MET A 60 -13.41 -9.45 7.78
N VAL A 61 -13.77 -9.84 6.55
CA VAL A 61 -13.19 -10.99 5.85
C VAL A 61 -11.73 -10.74 5.46
N TYR A 62 -11.44 -9.56 4.89
CA TYR A 62 -10.11 -9.26 4.33
C TYR A 62 -9.36 -8.21 5.14
N LYS A 63 -9.03 -8.55 6.38
CA LYS A 63 -8.29 -7.67 7.31
C LYS A 63 -6.86 -7.41 6.84
N ALA A 64 -6.31 -6.31 7.34
CA ALA A 64 -4.91 -6.01 7.17
C ALA A 64 -4.02 -7.03 7.91
N GLN A 65 -3.00 -7.53 7.23
CA GLN A 65 -1.98 -8.42 7.77
C GLN A 65 -0.78 -7.58 8.22
N THR A 66 -0.54 -7.50 9.53
CA THR A 66 0.59 -6.78 10.12
C THR A 66 1.11 -7.52 11.36
N PRO A 67 2.44 -7.74 11.48
CA PRO A 67 3.46 -7.54 10.45
C PRO A 67 3.32 -8.58 9.32
N LEU A 68 3.76 -8.23 8.12
CA LEU A 68 3.76 -9.15 7.00
C LEU A 68 4.92 -10.15 7.15
N GLY A 69 4.64 -11.46 7.11
CA GLY A 69 5.69 -12.49 7.15
C GLY A 69 6.33 -12.68 5.77
N ILE A 70 7.63 -12.40 5.63
CA ILE A 70 8.40 -12.63 4.38
C ILE A 70 9.69 -13.37 4.77
N ASN A 71 10.04 -14.43 4.02
CA ASN A 71 11.19 -15.31 4.30
C ASN A 71 11.20 -15.84 5.76
N GLY A 72 10.02 -16.08 6.33
CA GLY A 72 9.87 -16.58 7.71
C GLY A 72 10.19 -15.56 8.81
N VAL A 73 10.38 -14.28 8.47
CA VAL A 73 10.63 -13.17 9.40
C VAL A 73 9.44 -12.21 9.38
N PRO A 74 9.04 -11.62 10.52
CA PRO A 74 8.07 -10.53 10.53
C PRO A 74 8.69 -9.25 9.96
N HIS A 75 8.08 -8.70 8.91
CA HIS A 75 8.43 -7.41 8.34
C HIS A 75 7.47 -6.34 8.86
N GLY A 76 7.97 -5.54 9.81
CA GLY A 76 7.33 -4.27 10.14
C GLY A 76 7.35 -3.32 8.94
N GLU A 77 6.50 -2.30 8.99
CA GLU A 77 6.38 -1.29 7.95
C GLU A 77 5.91 -1.83 6.58
N ARG A 78 5.31 -3.02 6.57
CA ARG A 78 4.73 -3.69 5.40
C ARG A 78 3.41 -4.35 5.76
N ILE A 79 2.39 -4.13 4.95
CA ILE A 79 1.01 -4.52 5.23
C ILE A 79 0.34 -4.97 3.93
N LEU A 80 -0.37 -6.10 3.97
CA LEU A 80 -1.29 -6.53 2.92
C LEU A 80 -2.72 -6.43 3.42
N CYS A 81 -3.66 -5.99 2.60
CA CYS A 81 -5.08 -5.93 2.94
C CYS A 81 -5.93 -6.20 1.71
N GLY A 82 -6.89 -7.12 1.77
CA GLY A 82 -7.68 -7.53 0.61
C GLY A 82 -7.36 -8.94 0.12
N HIS A 83 -7.80 -9.26 -1.10
CA HIS A 83 -7.55 -10.56 -1.75
C HIS A 83 -7.14 -10.39 -3.22
N ASP A 84 -8.07 -10.04 -4.10
CA ASP A 84 -7.79 -9.67 -5.50
C ASP A 84 -8.91 -8.74 -6.00
N PRO A 85 -8.64 -7.46 -6.28
CA PRO A 85 -7.38 -6.75 -6.03
C PRO A 85 -7.10 -6.47 -4.54
N TRP A 86 -5.84 -6.41 -4.12
CA TRP A 86 -5.46 -6.10 -2.74
C TRP A 86 -4.65 -4.79 -2.65
N LEU A 87 -4.58 -4.23 -1.44
CA LEU A 87 -3.68 -3.13 -1.13
C LEU A 87 -2.37 -3.68 -0.57
N TYR A 88 -1.27 -3.14 -1.07
CA TYR A 88 0.06 -3.30 -0.50
C TYR A 88 0.57 -1.96 0.02
N GLY A 89 0.61 -1.85 1.35
CA GLY A 89 1.14 -0.70 2.06
C GLY A 89 2.57 -0.99 2.50
N ARG A 90 3.51 -0.09 2.19
CA ARG A 90 4.88 -0.21 2.68
C ARG A 90 5.54 1.14 2.92
N LYS A 91 6.49 1.19 3.85
CA LYS A 91 7.36 2.36 4.01
C LYS A 91 8.49 2.32 2.98
N VAL A 92 8.49 3.29 2.08
CA VAL A 92 9.47 3.44 1.01
C VAL A 92 10.48 4.53 1.33
N ARG A 93 11.66 4.44 0.73
CA ARG A 93 12.71 5.46 0.81
C ARG A 93 12.85 6.18 -0.52
N ASP A 94 13.46 7.37 -0.49
CA ASP A 94 13.78 8.14 -1.69
C ASP A 94 12.59 8.38 -2.63
N LEU A 95 11.37 8.44 -2.10
CA LEU A 95 10.18 8.79 -2.87
C LEU A 95 10.36 10.18 -3.48
N LYS A 96 10.16 10.28 -4.78
CA LYS A 96 10.19 11.50 -5.60
C LYS A 96 9.01 11.48 -6.55
N VAL A 97 8.39 12.63 -6.73
CA VAL A 97 7.33 12.87 -7.71
C VAL A 97 7.77 14.04 -8.56
N THR A 98 7.82 13.85 -9.87
CA THR A 98 8.14 14.89 -10.86
C THR A 98 7.09 14.89 -11.95
N VAL A 99 6.86 16.02 -12.59
CA VAL A 99 5.93 16.11 -13.75
C VAL A 99 6.75 16.19 -15.03
N ASP A 100 6.40 15.37 -16.01
CA ASP A 100 6.88 15.43 -17.38
C ASP A 100 5.93 16.37 -18.16
N GLU A 101 6.35 17.62 -18.34
CA GLU A 101 5.51 18.66 -18.98
C GLU A 101 5.14 18.32 -20.43
N ALA A 102 5.94 17.50 -21.13
CA ALA A 102 5.69 17.14 -22.51
C ALA A 102 4.53 16.15 -22.66
N SER A 103 4.37 15.24 -21.69
CA SER A 103 3.31 14.22 -21.69
C SER A 103 2.18 14.49 -20.69
N ASP A 104 2.30 15.52 -19.84
CA ASP A 104 1.43 15.80 -18.70
C ASP A 104 1.26 14.58 -17.77
N GLU A 105 2.39 13.89 -17.53
CA GLU A 105 2.45 12.71 -16.67
C GLU A 105 3.26 12.99 -15.40
N GLU A 106 2.80 12.46 -14.28
CA GLU A 106 3.60 12.32 -13.08
C GLU A 106 4.50 11.07 -13.19
N ILE A 107 5.79 11.26 -12.95
CA ILE A 107 6.78 10.20 -12.76
C ILE A 107 7.05 10.08 -11.26
N ILE A 108 6.72 8.93 -10.70
CA ILE A 108 6.82 8.63 -9.28
C ILE A 108 7.88 7.55 -9.10
N THR A 109 8.96 7.88 -8.40
CA THR A 109 10.10 6.98 -8.21
C THR A 109 10.36 6.77 -6.73
N TRP A 110 10.64 5.53 -6.31
CA TRP A 110 10.93 5.21 -4.92
C TRP A 110 11.86 3.99 -4.82
N ARG A 111 12.41 3.78 -3.63
CA ARG A 111 13.13 2.57 -3.26
C ARG A 111 12.28 1.73 -2.33
N GLU A 112 12.10 0.47 -2.67
CA GLU A 112 11.42 -0.52 -1.83
C GLU A 112 12.16 -0.72 -0.49
N PRO A 113 11.49 -1.15 0.58
CA PRO A 113 12.18 -1.62 1.79
C PRO A 113 12.98 -2.90 1.50
N ASN A 114 14.00 -3.19 2.31
CA ASN A 114 14.79 -4.42 2.19
C ASN A 114 13.99 -5.65 2.63
N ASP A 115 14.24 -6.78 1.97
CA ASP A 115 13.82 -8.08 2.46
C ASP A 115 14.84 -8.63 3.45
N PHE A 116 14.35 -9.35 4.43
CA PHE A 116 15.08 -9.82 5.59
C PHE A 116 14.80 -11.30 5.76
N LYS A 117 15.79 -12.02 6.30
CA LYS A 117 15.69 -13.44 6.66
C LYS A 117 16.42 -13.69 7.97
N TRP A 118 16.14 -14.82 8.61
CA TRP A 118 16.97 -15.28 9.72
C TRP A 118 18.37 -15.63 9.20
N ALA A 119 19.40 -15.26 9.95
CA ALA A 119 20.79 -15.57 9.60
C ALA A 119 21.10 -17.07 9.75
N ASP A 120 20.45 -17.72 10.71
CA ASP A 120 20.62 -19.11 11.08
C ASP A 120 19.26 -19.74 11.48
N ASP A 121 19.24 -21.08 11.59
CA ASP A 121 18.05 -21.83 11.98
C ASP A 121 17.63 -21.58 13.43
N SER A 122 18.53 -21.06 14.27
CA SER A 122 18.25 -20.68 15.65
C SER A 122 17.45 -19.39 15.77
N LYS A 123 17.26 -18.66 14.65
CA LYS A 123 16.53 -17.38 14.56
C LYS A 123 17.08 -16.33 15.52
N SER A 124 18.40 -16.34 15.72
CA SER A 124 19.08 -15.46 16.67
C SER A 124 19.25 -14.02 16.16
N SER A 125 19.35 -13.86 14.84
CA SER A 125 19.62 -12.57 14.19
C SER A 125 18.95 -12.47 12.82
N ILE A 126 18.60 -11.24 12.44
CA ILE A 126 17.98 -10.91 11.16
C ILE A 126 19.02 -10.25 10.27
N VAL A 127 19.15 -10.73 9.03
CA VAL A 127 20.04 -10.18 8.01
C VAL A 127 19.25 -9.76 6.76
N VAL A 128 19.80 -8.82 5.99
CA VAL A 128 19.23 -8.44 4.69
C VAL A 128 19.38 -9.61 3.73
N ALA A 129 18.24 -10.13 3.26
CA ALA A 129 18.18 -11.14 2.21
C ALA A 129 18.31 -10.50 0.83
N THR A 130 17.65 -9.37 0.62
CA THR A 130 17.64 -8.65 -0.66
C THR A 130 17.47 -7.16 -0.40
N GLU A 131 18.29 -6.35 -1.05
CA GLU A 131 18.15 -4.90 -0.96
C GLU A 131 16.91 -4.42 -1.73
N GLY A 132 16.29 -3.37 -1.22
CA GLY A 132 15.16 -2.74 -1.85
C GLY A 132 15.50 -2.17 -3.23
N ALA A 133 14.80 -2.68 -4.25
CA ALA A 133 14.94 -2.20 -5.62
C ALA A 133 14.37 -0.78 -5.80
N VAL A 134 14.94 -0.02 -6.74
CA VAL A 134 14.33 1.23 -7.20
C VAL A 134 13.21 0.90 -8.16
N LYS A 135 12.03 1.47 -7.91
CA LYS A 135 10.84 1.33 -8.76
C LYS A 135 10.37 2.70 -9.24
N GLN A 136 9.69 2.68 -10.38
CA GLN A 136 9.12 3.85 -11.01
C GLN A 136 7.71 3.52 -11.49
N TRP A 137 6.83 4.51 -11.41
CA TRP A 137 5.49 4.49 -11.99
C TRP A 137 5.22 5.79 -12.74
N ARG A 138 4.59 5.70 -13.91
CA ARG A 138 4.10 6.86 -14.67
C ARG A 138 2.58 6.88 -14.64
N ARG A 139 1.99 8.04 -14.44
CA ARG A 139 0.53 8.22 -14.46
C ARG A 139 0.15 9.60 -14.98
N PRO A 140 -1.06 9.79 -15.52
CA PRO A 140 -1.55 11.13 -15.85
C PRO A 140 -1.55 12.06 -14.62
N ASN A 141 -1.25 13.33 -14.84
CA ASN A 141 -1.27 14.38 -13.83
C ASN A 141 -2.72 14.75 -13.43
N LYS A 142 -3.31 13.93 -12.56
CA LYS A 142 -4.69 14.11 -12.08
C LYS A 142 -4.85 13.61 -10.64
N PRO A 143 -5.93 13.98 -9.93
CA PRO A 143 -6.18 13.47 -8.58
C PRO A 143 -6.16 11.93 -8.49
N LEU A 144 -5.72 11.39 -7.35
CA LEU A 144 -5.65 9.94 -7.10
C LEU A 144 -7.04 9.28 -6.94
N SER A 145 -8.09 10.07 -6.75
CA SER A 145 -9.48 9.61 -6.65
C SER A 145 -10.38 10.53 -7.48
N LYS A 146 -11.39 9.95 -8.14
CA LYS A 146 -12.38 10.67 -8.94
C LYS A 146 -13.65 11.00 -8.15
N ASP A 147 -13.74 10.56 -6.90
CA ASP A 147 -15.03 10.27 -6.26
C ASP A 147 -15.70 11.52 -5.66
N VAL A 148 -15.00 12.65 -5.54
CA VAL A 148 -15.48 13.81 -4.76
C VAL A 148 -16.04 14.93 -5.65
N TRP A 149 -15.61 15.04 -6.90
CA TRP A 149 -15.91 16.20 -7.76
C TRP A 149 -16.76 15.87 -9.00
N ALA A 150 -17.34 14.67 -9.07
CA ALA A 150 -18.14 14.24 -10.23
C ALA A 150 -19.58 14.81 -10.28
N TRP A 151 -19.94 15.73 -9.37
CA TRP A 151 -21.29 16.30 -9.26
C TRP A 151 -21.49 17.60 -10.05
N GLU A 152 -20.49 18.04 -10.81
CA GLU A 152 -20.65 19.14 -11.77
C GLU A 152 -20.89 18.56 -13.18
N VAL A 153 -22.16 18.22 -13.46
CA VAL A 153 -22.69 18.03 -14.81
C VAL A 153 -24.00 18.79 -14.93
#